data_AF-A0A660ZR55-F1
#
_entry.id   AF-A0A660ZR55-F1
#
_cell.length_a   1.000
_cell.length_b   1.000
_cell.length_c   1.000
_cell.angle_alpha   90.00
_cell.angle_beta   90.00
_cell.angle_gamma   90.00
#
_symmetry.space_group_name_H-M   'P 1'
#
loop_
_entity.id
_entity.type
_entity.pdbx_description
1 polymer ?
#
loop_
_entity_poly.entity_id
_entity_poly.type
_entity_poly.pdbx_seq_one_letter_code
_entity_poly.pdbx_strand_id
1 'polypeptide(L)'
;MSIDIDGNDYWIWDAITVVDPQVVIIETHNAFGMKNIVVPYDPDYAFPGRHELYHGASPVAMTKLANRKGYRLVGANDLGFNFIFLKNGIADTLIPEVEVESVLKHPSLRDMNPRFAEISDWEFEQG
;
A
#
# COMPACT_ATOMS: atom_id res chain seq x y z
N MET A 1 12.97 1.97 -6.53
CA MET A 1 12.64 2.94 -5.47
C MET A 1 11.98 2.19 -4.35
N SER A 2 12.34 2.47 -3.10
CA SER A 2 11.71 1.86 -1.92
C SER A 2 11.12 2.99 -1.08
N ILE A 3 9.87 2.86 -0.63
CA ILE A 3 9.19 3.82 0.25
C ILE A 3 8.61 3.02 1.42
N ASP A 4 9.12 3.29 2.61
CA ASP A 4 8.72 2.66 3.87
C ASP A 4 9.06 3.69 4.95
N ILE A 5 8.08 4.55 5.25
CA ILE A 5 8.23 5.70 6.15
C ILE A 5 7.19 5.69 7.29
N ASP A 6 6.56 4.54 7.52
CA ASP A 6 5.58 4.30 8.57
C ASP A 6 4.41 5.30 8.56
N GLY A 7 3.88 5.73 7.41
CA GLY A 7 2.67 6.56 7.36
C GLY A 7 2.35 7.22 6.03
N ASN A 8 2.99 8.34 5.71
CA ASN A 8 2.63 9.17 4.55
C ASN A 8 3.04 8.57 3.19
N ASP A 9 3.35 7.28 3.12
CA ASP A 9 3.89 6.55 1.96
C ASP A 9 3.09 6.78 0.68
N TYR A 10 1.76 6.66 0.77
CA TYR A 10 0.84 6.90 -0.35
C TYR A 10 0.97 8.33 -0.88
N TRP A 11 0.90 9.32 0.01
CA TRP A 11 0.92 10.73 -0.35
C TRP A 11 2.26 11.18 -0.91
N ILE A 12 3.35 10.71 -0.30
CA ILE A 12 4.70 10.98 -0.78
C ILE A 12 4.89 10.36 -2.16
N TRP A 13 4.46 9.11 -2.38
CA TRP A 13 4.59 8.50 -3.70
C TRP A 13 3.73 9.19 -4.76
N ASP A 14 2.50 9.60 -4.43
CA ASP A 14 1.65 10.35 -5.35
C ASP A 14 2.33 11.66 -5.78
N ALA A 15 2.89 12.41 -4.84
CA ALA A 15 3.58 13.67 -5.09
C ALA A 15 4.91 13.54 -5.85
N ILE A 16 5.60 12.39 -5.78
CA ILE A 16 6.87 12.17 -6.49
C ILE A 16 6.62 12.09 -8.01
N THR A 17 7.27 13.01 -8.74
CA THR A 17 7.20 13.11 -10.22
C THR A 17 8.57 13.26 -10.89
N VAL A 18 9.63 13.48 -10.10
CA VAL A 18 10.99 13.79 -10.60
C VAL A 18 11.84 12.57 -10.93
N VAL A 19 11.36 11.38 -10.58
CA VAL A 19 12.03 10.10 -10.83
C VAL A 19 11.07 9.12 -11.47
N ASP A 20 11.62 8.22 -12.27
CA ASP A 20 10.88 7.23 -13.04
C ASP A 20 11.49 5.83 -12.87
N PRO A 21 11.40 5.24 -11.67
CA PRO A 21 12.02 3.96 -11.37
C PRO A 21 11.35 2.82 -12.15
N GLN A 22 12.13 1.80 -12.54
CA GLN A 22 11.59 0.60 -13.19
C GLN A 22 10.82 -0.28 -12.20
N VAL A 23 11.27 -0.32 -10.93
CA VAL A 23 10.67 -1.10 -9.84
C VAL A 23 10.41 -0.18 -8.65
N VAL A 24 9.22 -0.30 -8.06
CA VAL A 24 8.85 0.36 -6.80
C VAL A 24 8.50 -0.72 -5.78
N ILE A 25 9.04 -0.59 -4.57
CA ILE A 25 8.64 -1.39 -3.42
C ILE A 25 8.07 -0.42 -2.40
N ILE A 26 6.89 -0.69 -1.88
CA ILE A 26 6.23 0.23 -0.95
C ILE A 26 5.44 -0.52 0.12
N GLU A 27 5.47 0.01 1.34
CA GLU A 27 4.70 -0.52 2.44
C GLU A 27 3.19 -0.32 2.20
N THR A 28 2.39 -1.32 2.58
CA THR A 28 0.93 -1.31 2.55
C THR A 28 0.37 -1.82 3.87
N HIS A 29 -0.69 -1.18 4.34
CA HIS A 29 -1.29 -1.49 5.62
C HIS A 29 -2.33 -2.60 5.50
N ASN A 30 -1.86 -3.84 5.66
CA ASN A 30 -2.69 -5.04 5.52
C ASN A 30 -3.88 -5.09 6.48
N ALA A 31 -3.82 -4.37 7.61
CA ALA A 31 -4.95 -4.19 8.52
C ALA A 31 -6.21 -3.67 7.82
N PHE A 32 -6.04 -2.90 6.74
CA PHE A 32 -7.16 -2.35 5.98
C PHE A 32 -7.77 -3.37 5.02
N GLY A 33 -7.06 -4.45 4.71
CA GLY A 33 -7.50 -5.54 3.84
C GLY A 33 -7.86 -5.04 2.45
N MET A 34 -9.00 -5.51 1.93
CA MET A 34 -9.48 -5.22 0.57
C MET A 34 -10.23 -3.88 0.44
N LYS A 35 -10.22 -3.02 1.46
CA LYS A 35 -10.87 -1.70 1.41
C LYS A 35 -10.05 -0.77 0.53
N ASN A 36 -10.68 0.23 -0.09
CA ASN A 36 -9.97 1.28 -0.81
C ASN A 36 -9.86 2.55 0.05
N ILE A 37 -8.97 2.53 1.05
CA ILE A 37 -8.85 3.59 2.06
C ILE A 37 -7.40 3.99 2.28
N VAL A 38 -7.21 5.27 2.60
CA VAL A 38 -5.94 5.92 2.91
C VAL A 38 -6.14 6.77 4.16
N VAL A 39 -5.17 6.77 5.07
CA VAL A 39 -5.22 7.72 6.19
C VAL A 39 -4.92 9.13 5.67
N PRO A 40 -5.71 10.15 6.02
CA PRO A 40 -5.51 11.52 5.53
C PRO A 40 -4.08 12.01 5.74
N TYR A 41 -3.57 12.79 4.79
CA TYR A 41 -2.23 13.35 4.91
C TYR A 41 -2.12 14.25 6.14
N ASP A 42 -1.10 14.01 6.96
CA ASP A 42 -0.77 14.83 8.10
C ASP A 42 0.74 15.18 8.05
N PRO A 43 1.12 16.46 7.84
CA PRO A 43 2.51 16.88 7.75
C PRO A 43 3.26 16.78 9.09
N ASP A 44 2.54 16.74 10.21
CA ASP A 44 3.10 16.64 11.55
C ASP A 44 3.06 15.19 12.09
N TYR A 45 2.64 14.23 11.26
CA TYR A 45 2.55 12.82 11.64
C TYR A 45 3.93 12.23 11.97
N ALA A 46 3.98 11.49 13.08
CA ALA A 46 5.06 10.60 13.44
C ALA A 46 4.48 9.32 14.05
N PHE A 47 5.00 8.16 13.63
CA PHE A 47 4.57 6.86 14.15
C PHE A 47 4.74 6.76 15.69
N PRO A 48 3.79 6.17 16.44
CA PRO A 48 2.53 5.55 16.01
C PRO A 48 1.33 6.52 15.93
N GLY A 49 1.55 7.83 16.05
CA GLY A 49 0.51 8.85 15.99
C GLY A 49 -0.64 8.61 16.97
N ARG A 50 -1.89 8.73 16.47
CA ARG A 50 -3.12 8.53 17.25
C ARG A 50 -3.40 7.06 17.58
N HIS A 51 -2.95 6.14 16.73
CA HIS A 51 -3.14 4.70 16.87
C HIS A 51 -2.15 3.96 15.98
N GLU A 52 -1.60 2.86 16.48
CA GLU A 52 -0.64 1.99 15.76
C GLU A 52 -1.16 1.35 14.47
N LEU A 53 -2.44 1.53 14.12
CA LEU A 53 -3.06 1.00 12.89
C LEU A 53 -3.55 2.13 11.98
N TYR A 54 -3.55 3.37 12.46
CA TYR A 54 -4.10 4.51 11.75
C TYR A 54 -2.97 5.28 11.07
N HIS A 55 -2.41 4.64 10.05
CA HIS A 55 -1.40 5.22 9.17
C HIS A 55 -1.37 4.46 7.84
N GLY A 56 -0.65 5.00 6.84
CA GLY A 56 -0.48 4.32 5.57
C GLY A 56 -1.73 4.28 4.70
N ALA A 57 -1.69 3.36 3.74
CA ALA A 57 -2.78 3.11 2.81
C ALA A 57 -3.04 1.61 2.70
N SER A 58 -4.27 1.27 2.31
CA SER A 58 -4.63 -0.12 2.08
C SER A 58 -3.89 -0.70 0.87
N PRO A 59 -3.71 -2.03 0.82
CA PRO A 59 -3.22 -2.72 -0.36
C PRO A 59 -3.92 -2.32 -1.66
N VAL A 60 -5.25 -2.16 -1.62
CA VAL A 60 -6.05 -1.78 -2.81
C VAL A 60 -5.80 -0.32 -3.21
N ALA A 61 -5.77 0.60 -2.24
CA ALA A 61 -5.51 2.01 -2.52
C ALA A 61 -4.12 2.18 -3.14
N MET A 62 -3.11 1.51 -2.59
CA MET A 62 -1.74 1.57 -3.10
C MET A 62 -1.62 1.03 -4.53
N THR A 63 -2.27 -0.11 -4.82
CA THR A 63 -2.30 -0.67 -6.18
C THR A 63 -3.02 0.25 -7.17
N LYS A 64 -4.10 0.93 -6.77
CA LYS A 64 -4.76 1.92 -7.63
C LYS A 64 -3.84 3.11 -7.93
N LEU A 65 -3.12 3.62 -6.93
CA LEU A 65 -2.12 4.67 -7.14
C LEU A 65 -1.03 4.20 -8.09
N ALA A 66 -0.50 2.99 -7.90
CA ALA A 66 0.48 2.39 -8.80
C ALA A 66 -0.01 2.36 -10.25
N ASN A 67 -1.24 1.92 -10.46
CA ASN A 67 -1.85 1.83 -11.79
C ASN A 67 -2.01 3.22 -12.42
N ARG A 68 -2.42 4.25 -11.66
CA ARG A 68 -2.45 5.64 -12.14
C ARG A 68 -1.07 6.16 -12.52
N LYS A 69 -0.02 5.72 -11.81
CA LYS A 69 1.37 6.10 -12.07
C LYS A 69 2.06 5.24 -13.15
N GLY A 70 1.36 4.30 -13.79
CA GLY A 70 1.89 3.49 -14.89
C GLY A 70 2.69 2.25 -14.44
N TYR A 71 2.39 1.75 -13.25
CA TYR A 71 2.94 0.51 -12.70
C TYR A 71 1.86 -0.55 -12.57
N ARG A 72 2.27 -1.80 -12.37
CA ARG A 72 1.38 -2.94 -12.05
C ARG A 72 1.93 -3.72 -10.86
N LEU A 73 1.05 -4.31 -10.05
CA LEU A 73 1.45 -5.18 -8.95
C LEU A 73 2.01 -6.50 -9.49
N VAL A 74 3.21 -6.90 -9.07
CA VAL A 74 3.83 -8.16 -9.52
C VAL A 74 4.14 -9.13 -8.38
N GLY A 75 3.98 -8.69 -7.13
CA GLY A 75 4.21 -9.52 -5.95
C GLY A 75 4.26 -8.70 -4.67
N ALA A 76 4.56 -9.38 -3.56
CA ALA A 76 4.85 -8.76 -2.28
C ALA A 76 5.86 -9.62 -1.51
N ASN A 77 6.34 -9.13 -0.36
CA ASN A 77 6.98 -10.00 0.62
C ASN A 77 5.99 -11.05 1.14
N ASP A 78 6.49 -12.12 1.77
CA ASP A 78 5.66 -13.25 2.23
C ASP A 78 4.56 -12.84 3.23
N LEU A 79 4.84 -11.82 4.05
CA LEU A 79 3.88 -11.26 5.01
C LEU A 79 2.86 -10.30 4.36
N GLY A 80 3.04 -9.96 3.08
CA GLY A 80 2.13 -9.20 2.25
C GLY A 80 2.11 -7.70 2.49
N PHE A 81 2.98 -7.12 3.32
CA PHE A 81 2.94 -5.69 3.65
C PHE A 81 3.89 -4.85 2.81
N ASN A 82 4.79 -5.45 2.02
CA ASN A 82 5.66 -4.74 1.09
C ASN A 82 5.32 -5.13 -0.34
N PHE A 83 4.55 -4.29 -1.02
CA PHE A 83 4.12 -4.53 -2.40
C PHE A 83 5.24 -4.20 -3.38
N ILE A 84 5.38 -5.02 -4.41
CA ILE A 84 6.37 -4.87 -5.48
C ILE A 84 5.63 -4.52 -6.76
N PHE A 85 5.93 -3.34 -7.28
CA PHE A 85 5.35 -2.80 -8.48
C PHE A 85 6.39 -2.72 -9.59
N LEU A 86 6.02 -3.16 -10.78
CA LEU A 86 6.86 -3.09 -11.98
C LEU A 86 6.26 -2.11 -12.97
N LYS A 87 7.10 -1.28 -13.59
CA LYS A 87 6.65 -0.31 -14.58
C LYS A 87 6.09 -1.02 -15.82
N ASN A 88 4.97 -0.54 -16.33
CA ASN A 88 4.37 -1.07 -17.56
C ASN A 88 5.32 -0.95 -18.76
N GLY A 89 5.31 -1.96 -19.63
CA GLY A 89 6.23 -2.09 -20.76
C GLY A 89 7.54 -2.81 -20.42
N ILE A 90 7.83 -3.10 -19.15
CA ILE A 90 8.99 -3.87 -18.73
C ILE A 90 8.55 -5.29 -18.39
N ALA A 91 9.05 -6.26 -19.16
CA ALA A 91 8.87 -7.69 -18.89
C ALA A 91 7.39 -8.13 -18.73
N ASP A 92 6.44 -7.45 -19.37
CA ASP A 92 4.99 -7.67 -19.21
C ASP A 92 4.56 -9.14 -19.39
N THR A 93 5.18 -9.86 -20.33
CA THR A 93 4.91 -11.29 -20.55
C THR A 93 5.58 -12.20 -19.52
N LEU A 94 6.76 -11.82 -19.01
CA LEU A 94 7.55 -12.66 -18.10
C LEU A 94 7.13 -12.47 -16.64
N ILE A 95 6.66 -11.27 -16.28
CA ILE A 95 6.26 -10.87 -14.94
C ILE A 95 4.90 -10.18 -15.05
N PRO A 96 3.80 -10.96 -15.14
CA PRO A 96 2.46 -10.42 -15.31
C PRO A 96 1.96 -9.71 -14.04
N GLU A 97 0.92 -8.89 -14.19
CA GLU A 97 0.18 -8.35 -13.05
C GLU A 97 -0.45 -9.46 -12.23
N VAL A 98 -0.52 -9.27 -10.91
CA VAL A 98 -1.19 -10.17 -9.98
C VAL A 98 -2.26 -9.42 -9.20
N GLU A 99 -3.33 -10.12 -8.83
CA GLU A 99 -4.40 -9.56 -8.01
C GLU A 99 -3.91 -9.29 -6.58
N VAL A 100 -4.45 -8.25 -5.93
CA VAL A 100 -4.11 -7.88 -4.55
C VAL A 100 -4.35 -9.05 -3.58
N GLU A 101 -5.47 -9.76 -3.74
CA GLU A 101 -5.83 -10.94 -2.94
C GLU A 101 -4.78 -12.05 -3.06
N SER A 102 -4.06 -12.11 -4.19
CA SER A 102 -3.09 -13.17 -4.44
C SER A 102 -1.83 -13.06 -3.60
N VAL A 103 -1.53 -11.86 -3.09
CA VAL A 103 -0.36 -11.53 -2.26
C VAL A 103 -0.71 -11.34 -0.78
N LEU A 104 -1.99 -11.40 -0.42
CA LEU A 104 -2.49 -11.30 0.95
C LEU A 104 -2.91 -12.66 1.52
N LYS A 105 -1.99 -13.64 1.52
CA LYS A 105 -2.29 -15.04 1.89
C LYS A 105 -1.71 -15.50 3.23
N HIS A 106 -0.83 -14.71 3.84
CA HIS A 106 -0.14 -15.15 5.05
C HIS A 106 -1.12 -15.33 6.24
N PRO A 107 -0.99 -16.39 7.06
CA PRO A 107 -1.91 -16.65 8.17
C PRO A 107 -2.04 -15.50 9.18
N SER A 108 -1.00 -14.67 9.36
CA SER A 108 -1.03 -13.49 10.25
C SER A 108 -2.07 -12.45 9.86
N LEU A 109 -2.56 -12.48 8.63
CA LEU A 109 -3.59 -11.57 8.14
C LEU A 109 -4.99 -11.90 8.70
N ARG A 110 -5.20 -13.10 9.25
CA ARG A 110 -6.49 -13.51 9.83
C ARG A 110 -6.87 -12.67 11.05
N ASP A 111 -5.87 -12.25 11.82
CA ASP A 111 -6.05 -11.50 13.06
C ASP A 111 -6.17 -9.97 12.82
N MET A 112 -6.08 -9.54 11.57
CA MET A 112 -6.08 -8.12 11.20
C MET A 112 -7.49 -7.51 11.15
N ASN A 113 -8.51 -8.30 10.78
CA ASN A 113 -9.90 -7.84 10.71
C ASN A 113 -10.46 -7.38 12.09
N PRO A 114 -10.24 -8.11 13.20
CA PRO A 114 -10.66 -7.65 14.53
C PRO A 114 -9.99 -6.33 14.95
N ARG A 115 -8.70 -6.16 14.66
CA ARG A 115 -7.93 -4.96 15.03
C ARG A 115 -8.39 -3.72 14.27
N PHE A 116 -8.77 -3.86 13.00
CA PHE A 116 -9.35 -2.75 12.22
C PHE A 116 -10.65 -2.21 12.83
N ALA A 117 -11.42 -3.03 13.55
CA ALA A 117 -12.66 -2.58 14.16
C ALA A 117 -12.47 -1.41 15.14
N GLU A 118 -11.30 -1.32 15.79
CA GLU A 118 -10.93 -0.28 16.75
C GLU A 118 -10.88 1.13 16.14
N ILE A 119 -10.66 1.22 14.83
CA ILE A 119 -10.54 2.49 14.08
C ILE A 119 -11.50 2.55 12.89
N SER A 120 -12.48 1.65 12.82
CA SER A 120 -13.32 1.48 11.62
C SER A 120 -14.27 2.65 11.34
N ASP A 121 -14.57 3.46 12.36
CA ASP A 121 -15.39 4.67 12.32
C ASP A 121 -14.58 5.97 12.22
N TRP A 122 -13.25 5.87 12.08
CA TRP A 122 -12.37 7.03 11.93
C TRP A 122 -12.40 7.55 10.49
N GLU A 123 -11.79 8.72 10.29
CA GLU A 123 -11.73 9.36 8.98
C GLU A 123 -10.76 8.62 8.05
N PHE A 124 -11.17 8.37 6.82
CA PHE A 124 -10.29 7.83 5.78
C PHE A 124 -10.62 8.51 4.45
N GLU A 125 -9.60 8.70 3.62
CA GLU A 125 -9.76 9.13 2.24
C GLU A 125 -9.88 7.93 1.29
N GLN A 126 -10.52 8.14 0.15
CA GLN A 126 -10.63 7.13 -0.89
C GLN A 126 -9.38 7.14 -1.77
N GLY A 127 -8.75 5.97 -1.93
CA GLY A 127 -7.55 5.78 -2.75
C GLY A 127 -7.76 5.70 -4.25
#